data_AF-A0A7K7F0N6-F1
#
_entry.id   AF-A0A7K7F0N6-F1
#
_cell.length_a   1.000
_cell.length_b   1.000
_cell.length_c   1.000
_cell.angle_alpha   90.00
_cell.angle_beta   90.00
_cell.angle_gamma   90.00
#
_symmetry.space_group_name_H-M   'P 1'
#
loop_
_entity.id
_entity.type
_entity.pdbx_description
1 polymer ?
#
loop_
_entity_poly.entity_id
_entity_poly.type
_entity_poly.pdbx_seq_one_letter_code
_entity_poly.pdbx_strand_id
1 'polypeptide(L)'
;RVFGLDIQGRDCGDEVAQWITTFLNSEPYRLVHFEPSMVPRKSKDVINLFRTTDEVAYPDCSPVLILSEASMEDLNSRLEKKVKIQNFRPNILVADCSAFEEDTWEDILIGNAEMKGTVCCARCILTTVNPDTGVLDRKEPLETLK
;
A
#
# COMPACT_ATOMS: atom_id res chain seq x y z
N ARG A 1 13.55 -2.06 -10.88
CA ARG A 1 13.29 -3.18 -9.95
C ARG A 1 12.37 -2.72 -8.85
N VAL A 2 11.42 -3.56 -8.44
CA VAL A 2 10.50 -3.30 -7.33
C VAL A 2 10.54 -4.52 -6.43
N PHE A 3 10.91 -4.35 -5.15
CA PHE A 3 11.19 -5.44 -4.19
C PHE A 3 12.15 -6.52 -4.73
N GLY A 4 13.22 -6.10 -5.41
CA GLY A 4 14.23 -7.00 -5.98
C GLY A 4 13.83 -7.70 -7.29
N LEU A 5 12.57 -7.59 -7.71
CA LEU A 5 12.07 -8.19 -8.95
C LEU A 5 12.16 -7.20 -10.11
N ASP A 6 12.53 -7.69 -11.29
CA ASP A 6 12.52 -6.89 -12.52
C ASP A 6 11.07 -6.68 -13.00
N ILE A 7 10.77 -5.46 -13.44
CA ILE A 7 9.48 -5.07 -14.01
C ILE A 7 9.72 -3.90 -14.96
N GLN A 8 8.97 -3.87 -16.06
CA GLN A 8 9.06 -2.82 -17.07
C GLN A 8 8.21 -1.60 -16.70
N GLY A 9 8.49 -0.49 -17.36
CA GLY A 9 7.66 0.71 -17.33
C GLY A 9 8.01 1.61 -18.50
N ARG A 10 7.00 2.21 -19.11
CA ARG A 10 7.16 3.20 -20.16
C ARG A 10 7.56 4.52 -19.53
N ASP A 11 8.65 5.09 -19.98
CA ASP A 11 9.12 6.38 -19.52
C ASP A 11 8.12 7.50 -19.86
N CYS A 12 7.82 8.36 -18.88
CA CYS A 12 6.82 9.43 -19.00
C CYS A 12 7.39 10.76 -19.55
N GLY A 13 8.66 10.79 -19.99
CA GLY A 13 9.30 11.94 -20.63
C GLY A 13 10.13 12.83 -19.70
N ASP A 14 10.93 13.69 -20.33
CA ASP A 14 11.94 14.51 -19.65
C ASP A 14 11.34 15.60 -18.77
N GLU A 15 10.21 16.17 -19.17
CA GLU A 15 9.51 17.20 -18.40
C GLU A 15 9.08 16.68 -17.01
N VAL A 16 8.48 15.49 -16.99
CA VAL A 16 8.02 14.86 -15.74
C VAL A 16 9.20 14.44 -14.87
N ALA A 17 10.25 13.89 -15.49
CA ALA A 17 11.49 13.55 -14.80
C ALA A 17 12.12 14.78 -14.12
N GLN A 18 12.26 15.88 -14.86
CA GLN A 18 12.83 17.11 -14.35
C GLN A 18 11.98 17.70 -13.22
N TRP A 19 10.66 17.66 -13.34
CA TRP A 19 9.76 18.14 -12.28
C TRP A 19 9.96 17.37 -10.97
N ILE A 20 9.95 16.03 -11.02
CA ILE A 20 10.11 15.19 -9.81
C ILE A 20 11.49 15.39 -9.19
N THR A 21 12.56 15.36 -9.99
CA THR A 21 13.92 15.56 -9.49
C THR A 21 14.10 16.93 -8.85
N THR A 22 13.51 17.97 -9.45
CA THR A 22 13.56 19.33 -8.89
C THR A 22 12.81 19.42 -7.56
N PHE A 23 11.59 18.87 -7.50
CA PHE A 23 10.77 18.89 -6.28
C PHE A 23 11.43 18.14 -5.12
N LEU A 24 11.99 16.96 -5.39
CA LEU A 24 12.66 16.15 -4.37
C LEU A 24 14.08 16.63 -4.04
N ASN A 25 14.63 17.55 -4.84
CA ASN A 25 15.99 18.09 -4.70
C ASN A 25 17.04 16.99 -4.44
N SER A 26 17.02 15.98 -5.30
CA SER A 26 17.76 14.73 -5.14
C SER A 26 18.48 14.32 -6.43
N GLU A 27 19.03 13.10 -6.44
CA GLU A 27 19.53 12.46 -7.67
C GLU A 27 18.46 12.39 -8.77
N PRO A 28 18.85 12.25 -10.05
CA PRO A 28 17.92 12.16 -11.17
C PRO A 28 16.94 10.99 -11.05
N TYR A 29 15.65 11.28 -11.25
CA TYR A 29 14.58 10.30 -11.24
C TYR A 29 13.81 10.32 -12.57
N ARG A 30 13.22 9.18 -12.91
CA ARG A 30 12.28 9.03 -14.01
C ARG A 30 10.95 8.54 -13.46
N LEU A 31 9.85 9.09 -13.97
CA LEU A 31 8.54 8.49 -13.79
C LEU A 31 8.31 7.47 -14.90
N VAL A 32 7.82 6.29 -14.53
CA VAL A 32 7.42 5.25 -15.49
C VAL A 32 5.98 4.82 -15.26
N HIS A 33 5.30 4.44 -16.33
CA HIS A 33 3.94 3.94 -16.33
C HIS A 33 3.89 2.48 -16.82
N PHE A 34 3.15 1.63 -16.12
CA PHE A 34 2.95 0.24 -16.52
C PHE A 34 1.88 0.15 -17.62
N GLU A 35 2.15 -0.60 -18.67
CA GLU A 35 1.16 -0.81 -19.74
C GLU A 35 0.63 -2.24 -19.76
N PRO A 36 -0.64 -2.47 -20.14
CA PRO A 36 -1.23 -3.81 -20.16
C PRO A 36 -0.50 -4.84 -21.04
N SER A 37 0.29 -4.39 -22.02
CA SER A 37 1.12 -5.27 -22.87
C SER A 37 2.43 -5.71 -22.21
N MET A 38 2.79 -5.14 -21.05
CA MET A 38 3.99 -5.50 -20.30
C MET A 38 3.74 -6.70 -19.39
N VAL A 39 4.82 -7.38 -19.00
CA VAL A 39 4.74 -8.51 -18.08
C VAL A 39 4.58 -7.98 -16.64
N PRO A 40 3.48 -8.31 -15.94
CA PRO A 40 3.28 -7.90 -14.55
C PRO A 40 4.15 -8.73 -13.59
N ARG A 41 4.33 -8.22 -12.38
CA ARG A 41 4.87 -9.01 -11.27
C ARG A 41 3.79 -9.94 -10.73
N LYS A 42 4.21 -11.08 -10.17
CA LYS A 42 3.30 -12.02 -9.51
C LYS A 42 3.39 -11.85 -8.01
N SER A 43 2.24 -11.67 -7.34
CA SER A 43 2.18 -11.52 -5.89
C SER A 43 2.81 -12.71 -5.16
N LYS A 44 2.65 -13.91 -5.73
CA LYS A 44 3.21 -15.16 -5.21
C LYS A 44 4.74 -15.22 -5.15
N ASP A 45 5.43 -14.40 -5.94
CA ASP A 45 6.89 -14.33 -5.93
C ASP A 45 7.42 -13.48 -4.76
N VAL A 46 6.50 -12.78 -4.06
CA VAL A 46 6.78 -12.04 -2.81
C VAL A 46 6.26 -12.81 -1.60
N ILE A 47 5.01 -13.30 -1.65
CA ILE A 47 4.38 -14.06 -0.56
C ILE A 47 3.70 -15.30 -1.16
N ASN A 48 4.11 -16.51 -0.76
CA ASN A 48 3.68 -17.77 -1.37
C ASN A 48 2.19 -18.15 -1.16
N LEU A 49 1.42 -17.36 -0.40
CA LEU A 49 -0.01 -17.55 -0.15
C LEU A 49 -0.90 -17.08 -1.32
N PHE A 50 -0.38 -16.21 -2.18
CA PHE A 50 -1.13 -15.73 -3.37
C PHE A 50 -1.18 -16.79 -4.48
N ARG A 51 -2.19 -16.69 -5.34
CA ARG A 51 -2.35 -17.57 -6.50
C ARG A 51 -1.31 -17.23 -7.57
N THR A 52 -1.05 -18.18 -8.46
CA THR A 52 -0.14 -18.01 -9.61
C THR A 52 -0.64 -16.99 -10.64
N THR A 53 -1.94 -16.69 -10.59
CA THR A 53 -2.66 -15.73 -11.44
C THR A 53 -2.78 -14.34 -10.83
N ASP A 54 -2.35 -14.15 -9.58
CA ASP A 54 -2.44 -12.85 -8.91
C ASP A 54 -1.28 -11.97 -9.38
N GLU A 55 -1.63 -10.91 -10.08
CA GLU A 55 -0.70 -10.05 -10.80
C GLU A 55 -0.81 -8.60 -10.30
N VAL A 56 0.34 -7.95 -10.16
CA VAL A 56 0.47 -6.56 -9.76
C VAL A 56 1.51 -5.85 -10.61
N ALA A 57 1.35 -4.55 -10.79
CA ALA A 57 2.39 -3.71 -11.38
C ALA A 57 3.42 -3.32 -10.29
N TYR A 58 3.30 -2.10 -9.77
CA TYR A 58 4.20 -1.53 -8.76
C TYR A 58 3.77 -1.64 -7.29
N PRO A 59 2.55 -2.11 -6.90
CA PRO A 59 2.26 -2.41 -5.50
C PRO A 59 3.26 -3.38 -4.85
N ASP A 60 3.30 -3.37 -3.52
CA ASP A 60 4.24 -4.18 -2.74
C ASP A 60 4.05 -5.68 -2.97
N CYS A 61 2.83 -6.17 -2.71
CA CYS A 61 2.47 -7.57 -2.87
C CYS A 61 1.02 -7.77 -3.35
N SER A 62 0.02 -7.17 -2.69
CA SER A 62 -1.41 -7.42 -2.96
C SER A 62 -1.98 -6.43 -3.98
N PRO A 63 -2.93 -6.83 -4.84
CA PRO A 63 -3.68 -5.91 -5.70
C PRO A 63 -4.61 -4.97 -4.93
N VAL A 64 -5.11 -5.40 -3.77
CA VAL A 64 -6.04 -4.64 -2.93
C VAL A 64 -5.65 -4.75 -1.46
N LEU A 65 -5.67 -3.63 -0.75
CA LEU A 65 -5.60 -3.55 0.70
C LEU A 65 -6.93 -3.04 1.25
N ILE A 66 -7.52 -3.79 2.18
CA ILE A 66 -8.72 -3.43 2.93
C ILE A 66 -8.31 -3.06 4.36
N LEU A 67 -9.00 -2.09 4.95
CA LEU A 67 -8.83 -1.66 6.33
C LEU A 67 -10.19 -1.19 6.86
N SER A 68 -10.49 -1.40 8.13
CA SER A 68 -11.73 -0.87 8.73
C SER A 68 -11.53 0.45 9.47
N GLU A 69 -12.60 1.26 9.53
CA GLU A 69 -12.63 2.48 10.36
C GLU A 69 -12.45 2.14 11.84
N ALA A 70 -13.06 1.06 12.31
CA ALA A 70 -12.96 0.61 13.69
C ALA A 70 -11.52 0.23 14.09
N SER A 71 -10.76 -0.44 13.20
CA SER A 71 -9.32 -0.70 13.42
C SER A 71 -8.50 0.58 13.53
N MET A 72 -8.83 1.59 12.73
CA MET A 72 -8.17 2.90 12.78
C MET A 72 -8.52 3.68 14.05
N GLU A 73 -9.75 3.59 14.52
CA GLU A 73 -10.19 4.19 15.78
C GLU A 73 -9.52 3.53 16.98
N ASP A 74 -9.46 2.19 17.01
CA ASP A 74 -8.75 1.45 18.05
C ASP A 74 -7.29 1.89 18.15
N LEU A 75 -6.57 1.93 17.02
CA LEU A 75 -5.19 2.40 17.01
C LEU A 75 -5.07 3.85 17.51
N ASN A 76 -5.94 4.74 17.02
CA ASN A 76 -5.94 6.15 17.42
C ASN A 76 -6.32 6.37 18.89
N SER A 77 -7.01 5.42 19.52
CA SER A 77 -7.29 5.48 20.97
C SER A 77 -6.05 5.22 21.83
N ARG A 78 -5.03 4.57 21.25
CA ARG A 78 -3.76 4.20 21.89
C ARG A 78 -2.61 5.15 21.58
N LEU A 79 -2.81 6.14 20.70
CA LEU A 79 -1.77 7.07 20.24
C LEU A 79 -1.94 8.46 20.86
N GLU A 80 -0.84 9.07 21.29
CA GLU A 80 -0.82 10.49 21.67
C GLU A 80 -1.10 11.39 20.46
N LYS A 81 -0.45 11.08 19.33
CA LYS A 81 -0.64 11.77 18.05
C LYS A 81 -1.42 10.87 17.09
N LYS A 82 -2.67 11.22 16.86
CA LYS A 82 -3.55 10.49 15.95
C LYS A 82 -3.00 10.45 14.53
N VAL A 83 -3.14 9.30 13.89
CA VAL A 83 -2.79 9.04 12.50
C VAL A 83 -4.04 9.01 11.64
N LYS A 84 -3.85 9.30 10.35
CA LYS A 84 -4.94 9.29 9.37
C LYS A 84 -4.91 8.00 8.55
N ILE A 85 -6.00 7.70 7.86
CA ILE A 85 -6.06 6.52 6.97
C ILE A 85 -4.97 6.52 5.89
N GLN A 86 -4.55 7.71 5.44
CA GLN A 86 -3.50 7.90 4.43
C GLN A 86 -2.14 7.36 4.88
N ASN A 87 -1.89 7.23 6.19
CA ASN A 87 -0.68 6.58 6.72
C ASN A 87 -0.63 5.09 6.34
N PHE A 88 -1.78 4.43 6.16
CA PHE A 88 -1.88 2.99 5.91
C PHE A 88 -2.18 2.63 4.45
N ARG A 89 -2.59 3.63 3.65
CA ARG A 89 -2.77 3.53 2.19
C ARG A 89 -3.70 2.38 1.74
N PRO A 90 -4.85 2.12 2.40
CA PRO A 90 -5.80 1.13 1.90
C PRO A 90 -6.43 1.59 0.59
N ASN A 91 -6.89 0.63 -0.20
CA ASN A 91 -7.72 0.88 -1.38
C ASN A 91 -9.19 0.97 -1.00
N ILE A 92 -9.62 0.17 -0.03
CA ILE A 92 -11.00 0.09 0.46
C ILE A 92 -10.99 0.32 1.97
N LEU A 93 -11.81 1.27 2.42
CA LEU A 93 -12.09 1.53 3.82
C LEU A 93 -13.51 1.06 4.12
N VAL A 94 -13.68 0.23 5.16
CA VAL A 94 -14.97 -0.35 5.54
C VAL A 94 -15.42 0.22 6.89
N ALA A 95 -16.68 0.67 6.95
CA ALA A 95 -17.33 1.14 8.17
C ALA A 95 -18.26 0.06 8.75
N ASP A 96 -18.85 0.34 9.91
CA ASP A 96 -19.89 -0.49 10.55
C ASP A 96 -19.48 -1.95 10.85
N CYS A 97 -18.23 -2.15 11.30
CA CYS A 97 -17.74 -3.43 11.79
C CYS A 97 -16.97 -3.27 13.09
N SER A 98 -16.61 -4.39 13.73
CA SER A 98 -15.75 -4.40 14.91
C SER A 98 -14.31 -4.09 14.53
N ALA A 99 -13.50 -3.60 15.48
CA ALA A 99 -12.07 -3.41 15.26
C ALA A 99 -11.41 -4.75 14.89
N PHE A 100 -10.59 -4.72 13.83
CA PHE A 100 -9.87 -5.85 13.26
C PHE A 100 -10.74 -6.97 12.68
N GLU A 101 -12.05 -6.74 12.51
CA GLU A 101 -12.95 -7.73 11.93
C GLU A 101 -12.54 -8.09 10.49
N GLU A 102 -11.90 -7.17 9.78
CA GLU A 102 -11.38 -7.38 8.42
C GLU A 102 -10.35 -8.51 8.31
N ASP A 103 -9.68 -8.87 9.41
CA ASP A 103 -8.71 -9.98 9.43
C ASP A 103 -9.41 -11.34 9.32
N THR A 104 -10.72 -11.40 9.56
CA THR A 104 -11.54 -12.62 9.50
C THR A 104 -12.27 -12.81 8.17
N TRP A 105 -12.28 -11.80 7.31
CA TRP A 105 -13.04 -11.83 6.06
C TRP A 105 -12.33 -12.65 4.99
N GLU A 106 -12.73 -13.90 4.84
CA GLU A 106 -12.15 -14.80 3.82
C GLU A 106 -12.75 -14.59 2.44
N ASP A 107 -14.07 -14.50 2.32
CA ASP A 107 -14.76 -14.30 1.05
C ASP A 107 -15.57 -13.01 1.12
N ILE A 108 -15.26 -12.07 0.22
CA ILE A 108 -15.72 -10.68 0.27
C ILE A 108 -16.47 -10.37 -1.01
N LEU A 109 -17.73 -9.92 -0.87
CA LEU A 109 -18.56 -9.50 -2.00
C LEU A 109 -18.93 -8.02 -1.86
N ILE A 110 -18.50 -7.20 -2.82
CA ILE A 110 -18.87 -5.78 -2.91
C ILE A 110 -19.57 -5.54 -4.25
N GLY A 111 -20.89 -5.38 -4.21
CA GLY A 111 -21.71 -5.38 -5.43
C GLY A 111 -21.60 -6.73 -6.14
N ASN A 112 -20.97 -6.75 -7.31
CA ASN A 112 -20.71 -7.98 -8.09
C ASN A 112 -19.21 -8.38 -8.08
N ALA A 113 -18.37 -7.65 -7.34
CA ALA A 113 -16.94 -7.96 -7.24
C ALA A 113 -16.70 -8.94 -6.10
N GLU A 114 -16.18 -10.12 -6.45
CA GLU A 114 -15.76 -11.15 -5.50
C GLU A 114 -14.25 -11.03 -5.24
N MET A 115 -13.87 -11.02 -3.97
CA MET A 115 -12.49 -10.95 -3.51
C MET A 115 -12.25 -11.99 -2.42
N LYS A 116 -10.99 -12.40 -2.26
CA LYS A 116 -10.57 -13.37 -1.24
C LYS A 116 -9.54 -12.76 -0.30
N GLY A 117 -9.82 -12.80 1.01
CA GLY A 117 -8.85 -12.51 2.05
C GLY A 117 -7.67 -13.48 1.94
N THR A 118 -6.45 -12.94 1.87
CA THR A 118 -5.24 -13.75 1.58
C THR A 118 -4.22 -13.69 2.71
N VAL A 119 -3.81 -12.49 3.11
CA VAL A 119 -2.79 -12.31 4.15
C VAL A 119 -2.94 -10.93 4.79
N CYS A 120 -2.77 -10.84 6.11
CA CYS A 120 -2.75 -9.56 6.82
C CYS A 120 -1.54 -8.72 6.39
N CYS A 121 -1.73 -7.40 6.32
CA CYS A 121 -0.68 -6.48 5.89
C CYS A 121 0.25 -6.14 7.07
N ALA A 122 1.47 -6.70 7.05
CA ALA A 122 2.53 -6.28 7.95
C ALA A 122 2.91 -4.81 7.68
N ARG A 123 2.91 -3.99 8.73
CA ARG A 123 3.16 -2.55 8.61
C ARG A 123 4.65 -2.24 8.67
N CYS A 124 5.10 -1.29 7.86
CA CYS A 124 6.49 -0.86 7.78
C CYS A 124 6.65 0.61 8.19
N ILE A 125 7.88 1.11 8.19
CA ILE A 125 8.22 2.48 8.61
C ILE A 125 7.48 3.56 7.79
N LEU A 126 6.97 3.26 6.60
CA LEU A 126 6.23 4.21 5.77
C LEU A 126 4.94 4.70 6.44
N THR A 127 4.37 3.96 7.39
CA THR A 127 3.23 4.43 8.19
C THR A 127 3.57 5.64 9.05
N THR A 128 4.86 5.85 9.34
CA THR A 128 5.37 6.96 10.18
C THR A 128 5.63 8.25 9.40
N VAL A 129 5.39 8.25 8.08
CA VAL A 129 5.45 9.48 7.26
C VAL A 129 4.17 10.27 7.47
N ASN A 130 4.29 11.53 7.89
CA ASN A 130 3.14 12.42 7.93
C ASN A 130 2.71 12.77 6.49
N PRO A 131 1.46 12.48 6.09
CA PRO A 131 1.01 12.68 4.70
C PRO A 131 0.88 14.16 4.30
N ASP A 132 0.72 15.07 5.25
CA ASP A 132 0.58 16.51 4.99
C ASP A 132 1.94 17.20 4.86
N THR A 133 2.97 16.70 5.55
CA THR A 133 4.30 17.35 5.62
C THR A 133 5.43 16.58 4.95
N GLY A 134 5.23 15.28 4.65
CA GLY A 134 6.29 14.40 4.14
C GLY A 134 7.38 14.06 5.15
N VAL A 135 7.25 14.45 6.42
CA VAL A 135 8.25 14.22 7.46
C VAL A 135 8.08 12.84 8.09
N LEU A 136 9.21 12.11 8.22
CA LEU A 136 9.28 10.78 8.82
C LEU A 136 9.52 10.87 10.34
N ASP A 137 8.60 10.34 11.14
CA ASP A 137 8.71 10.28 12.61
C ASP A 137 9.65 9.16 13.10
N ARG A 138 9.72 8.05 12.34
CA ARG A 138 10.51 6.82 12.60
C ARG A 138 10.08 5.96 13.79
N LYS A 139 9.12 6.41 14.61
CA LYS A 139 8.60 5.62 15.74
C LYS A 139 7.12 5.34 15.60
N GLU A 140 6.28 6.36 15.68
CA GLU A 140 4.83 6.18 15.68
C GLU A 140 4.23 6.28 14.27
N PRO A 141 3.22 5.46 13.93
CA PRO A 141 2.46 4.55 14.80
C PRO A 141 3.06 3.13 14.92
N LEU A 142 4.28 2.91 14.44
CA LEU A 142 4.84 1.56 14.30
C LEU A 142 5.26 0.93 15.64
N GLU A 143 5.66 1.72 16.63
CA GLU A 143 5.92 1.21 17.99
C GLU A 143 4.63 0.73 18.67
N THR A 144 3.53 1.50 18.57
CA THR A 144 2.22 1.11 19.13
C THR A 144 1.58 -0.12 18.43
N LEU A 145 1.96 -0.38 17.17
CA LEU A 145 1.47 -1.52 16.39
C LEU A 145 2.21 -2.85 16.66
N LYS A 146 3.36 -2.81 17.36
CA LYS A 146 4.14 -4.01 17.72
C LYS A 146 3.67 -4.58 19.05
#